data_AF-A0AAW1DG59-F1
#
_entry.id   AF-A0AAW1DG59-F1
#
_cell.length_a   1.000
_cell.length_b   1.000
_cell.length_c   1.000
_cell.angle_alpha   90.00
_cell.angle_beta   90.00
_cell.angle_gamma   90.00
#
_symmetry.space_group_name_H-M   'P 1'
#
loop_
_entity.id
_entity.type
_entity.pdbx_description
1 polymer ?
#
loop_
_entity_poly.entity_id
_entity_poly.type
_entity_poly.pdbx_seq_one_letter_code
_entity_poly.pdbx_strand_id
1 'polypeptide(L)'
;MIFRSATFLSSLCRSSLRKFSTELNKQIPSEVSASLTTKDVHNEVIENVEIKRKLKYLNNYEPPRKAWVENLNTPEEKKLGLIDLHPDVFGVMPRIDVIQENIRWQKMYKHVSYAHTKVRAEVQGGGRKPWPQKKTGRARHGSIRSPLFRGGGIIHGPRSPTTYFYMLPFYKRVLGLTSTLSVKHAQDDLHIVDSLEIPTEDPQFLEDLIQERNWGLSVLFIDDADIMPKNITVATDHIKHMSLMPVYGLNVHSMLKHETLVLTLSALEKIEERILFQLHRSDYKQKNGKFLLNQQ
;
A
#
# COMPACT_ATOMS: atom_id res chain seq x y z
N MET A 1 -26.43 26.20 -38.33
CA MET A 1 -26.48 25.57 -39.66
C MET A 1 -25.60 24.33 -39.64
N ILE A 2 -26.25 23.17 -39.74
CA ILE A 2 -25.76 21.86 -40.17
C ILE A 2 -24.81 21.09 -39.22
N PHE A 3 -25.46 20.18 -38.50
CA PHE A 3 -24.96 18.93 -37.92
C PHE A 3 -24.13 18.10 -38.91
N ARG A 4 -23.10 17.40 -38.42
CA ARG A 4 -22.61 16.17 -39.04
C ARG A 4 -22.45 15.07 -37.99
N SER A 5 -23.45 14.20 -37.99
CA SER A 5 -23.50 12.84 -37.46
C SER A 5 -22.75 11.85 -38.36
N ALA A 6 -22.02 10.91 -37.78
CA ALA A 6 -21.77 9.55 -38.31
C ALA A 6 -21.10 8.74 -37.18
N THR A 7 -21.84 8.00 -36.35
CA THR A 7 -22.13 6.56 -36.51
C THR A 7 -20.97 5.75 -37.09
N PHE A 8 -20.14 5.16 -36.23
CA PHE A 8 -19.38 3.96 -36.56
C PHE A 8 -19.89 2.80 -35.72
N LEU A 9 -20.39 1.80 -36.43
CA LEU A 9 -20.94 0.56 -35.90
C LEU A 9 -19.86 -0.32 -35.27
N SER A 10 -20.24 -0.89 -34.14
CA SER A 10 -19.99 -2.25 -33.67
C SER A 10 -19.33 -3.23 -34.67
N SER A 11 -18.14 -3.71 -34.34
CA SER A 11 -17.69 -5.05 -34.73
C SER A 11 -16.52 -5.47 -33.83
N LEU A 12 -16.77 -6.44 -32.93
CA LEU A 12 -15.85 -7.45 -32.38
C LEU A 12 -16.33 -7.88 -30.99
N CYS A 13 -17.51 -8.50 -30.97
CA CYS A 13 -17.94 -9.37 -29.88
C CYS A 13 -18.50 -10.63 -30.55
N ARG A 14 -17.66 -11.69 -30.59
CA ARG A 14 -18.05 -13.10 -30.79
C ARG A 14 -16.78 -13.92 -30.96
N SER A 15 -16.47 -14.77 -29.98
CA SER A 15 -16.43 -16.23 -30.15
C SER A 15 -15.49 -16.88 -29.12
N SER A 16 -16.02 -17.41 -28.03
CA SER A 16 -15.59 -18.71 -27.48
C SER A 16 -16.55 -19.14 -26.35
N LEU A 17 -17.73 -19.63 -26.74
CA LEU A 17 -18.58 -20.46 -25.90
C LEU A 17 -19.13 -21.58 -26.79
N ARG A 18 -18.54 -22.77 -26.70
CA ARG A 18 -19.13 -24.05 -27.14
C ARG A 18 -19.06 -24.95 -25.90
N LYS A 19 -20.16 -25.18 -25.18
CA LYS A 19 -21.20 -26.18 -25.45
C LYS A 19 -20.61 -27.56 -25.75
N PHE A 20 -20.45 -28.36 -24.70
CA PHE A 20 -20.48 -29.82 -24.76
C PHE A 20 -21.53 -30.29 -23.76
N SER A 21 -22.72 -30.57 -24.25
CA SER A 21 -23.74 -31.39 -23.60
C SER A 21 -24.79 -31.76 -24.65
N THR A 22 -25.37 -32.96 -24.49
CA THR A 22 -26.15 -33.79 -25.45
C THR A 22 -25.21 -34.76 -26.18
N GLU A 23 -25.28 -36.08 -26.07
CA GLU A 23 -26.39 -37.03 -25.87
C GLU A 23 -25.80 -38.28 -25.15
N LEU A 24 -26.48 -39.10 -24.36
CA LEU A 24 -27.57 -40.01 -24.73
C LEU A 24 -28.15 -40.64 -23.45
N ASN A 25 -29.47 -40.51 -23.27
CA ASN A 25 -30.26 -41.36 -22.39
C ASN A 25 -30.59 -42.66 -23.15
N LYS A 26 -30.21 -43.83 -22.62
CA LYS A 26 -30.90 -45.10 -22.88
C LYS A 26 -30.53 -46.18 -21.84
N GLN A 27 -31.56 -46.52 -21.06
CA GLN A 27 -31.95 -47.84 -20.53
C GLN A 27 -31.04 -48.59 -19.53
N ILE A 28 -31.63 -48.77 -18.35
CA ILE A 28 -31.25 -49.69 -17.26
C ILE A 28 -31.47 -51.15 -17.73
N PRO A 29 -30.63 -52.10 -17.29
CA PRO A 29 -31.18 -53.22 -16.53
C PRO A 29 -30.43 -53.48 -15.21
N SER A 30 -31.19 -54.08 -14.30
CA SER A 30 -30.92 -54.42 -12.92
C SER A 30 -30.01 -55.65 -12.73
N GLU A 31 -29.42 -55.72 -11.53
CA GLU A 31 -28.91 -56.91 -10.81
C GLU A 31 -27.49 -57.45 -11.14
N VAL A 32 -26.55 -57.33 -10.19
CA VAL A 32 -26.08 -58.40 -9.27
C VAL A 32 -24.67 -58.07 -8.68
N SER A 33 -24.65 -57.89 -7.35
CA SER A 33 -23.61 -58.21 -6.36
C SER A 33 -22.15 -57.67 -6.40
N ALA A 34 -21.84 -56.97 -5.31
CA ALA A 34 -20.78 -57.24 -4.32
C ALA A 34 -19.37 -56.61 -4.47
N SER A 35 -19.04 -55.91 -3.37
CA SER A 35 -17.72 -55.57 -2.81
C SER A 35 -16.77 -54.71 -3.65
N LEU A 36 -16.55 -53.47 -3.18
CA LEU A 36 -15.30 -53.09 -2.50
C LEU A 36 -15.43 -51.63 -2.05
N THR A 37 -15.50 -51.46 -0.74
CA THR A 37 -15.03 -50.32 0.05
C THR A 37 -14.50 -49.10 -0.74
N THR A 38 -15.35 -48.12 -0.98
CA THR A 38 -14.91 -46.71 -1.02
C THR A 38 -15.38 -46.09 0.28
N LYS A 39 -14.45 -45.94 1.22
CA LYS A 39 -14.64 -45.02 2.34
C LYS A 39 -14.86 -43.65 1.70
N ASP A 40 -16.05 -43.10 1.89
CA ASP A 40 -16.36 -41.70 1.60
C ASP A 40 -15.49 -40.81 2.52
N VAL A 41 -14.25 -40.58 2.08
CA VAL A 41 -13.31 -39.64 2.70
C VAL A 41 -13.20 -38.44 1.77
N HIS A 42 -14.29 -37.68 1.61
CA HIS A 42 -14.28 -36.29 1.17
C HIS A 42 -15.63 -35.67 1.53
N ASN A 43 -15.94 -35.64 2.82
CA ASN A 43 -16.85 -34.70 3.46
C ASN A 43 -16.75 -34.88 4.99
N GLU A 44 -15.52 -34.94 5.49
CA GLU A 44 -15.29 -34.63 6.90
C GLU A 44 -15.40 -33.11 7.05
N VAL A 45 -16.65 -32.69 7.20
CA VAL A 45 -17.08 -31.70 8.18
C VAL A 45 -16.00 -30.67 8.54
N ILE A 46 -16.04 -29.51 7.87
CA ILE A 46 -15.34 -28.31 8.32
C ILE A 46 -16.08 -27.78 9.56
N GLU A 47 -15.90 -28.48 10.67
CA GLU A 47 -16.42 -28.08 11.97
C GLU A 47 -15.51 -26.95 12.49
N ASN A 48 -16.07 -25.74 12.42
CA ASN A 48 -15.51 -24.43 12.80
C ASN A 48 -14.83 -23.63 11.67
N VAL A 49 -15.59 -23.30 10.61
CA VAL A 49 -15.17 -22.35 9.56
C VAL A 49 -14.88 -20.95 10.12
N GLU A 50 -15.55 -20.51 11.19
CA GLU A 50 -15.40 -19.16 11.73
C GLU A 50 -14.37 -19.12 12.86
N ILE A 51 -13.30 -18.35 12.67
CA ILE A 51 -12.33 -18.03 13.71
C ILE A 51 -12.98 -17.00 14.64
N LYS A 52 -13.60 -17.49 15.71
CA LYS A 52 -14.28 -16.63 16.70
C LYS A 52 -13.26 -15.79 17.45
N ARG A 53 -13.31 -14.48 17.23
CA ARG A 53 -12.51 -13.49 17.97
C ARG A 53 -13.37 -12.42 18.60
N LYS A 54 -12.92 -11.90 19.74
CA LYS A 54 -13.62 -10.83 20.46
C LYS A 54 -13.12 -9.46 19.98
N LEU A 55 -13.89 -8.82 19.12
CA LEU A 55 -13.61 -7.45 18.68
C LEU A 55 -13.87 -6.45 19.82
N LYS A 56 -12.91 -5.55 20.07
CA LYS A 56 -13.04 -4.46 21.04
C LYS A 56 -13.74 -3.27 20.38
N TYR A 57 -14.55 -2.54 21.14
CA TYR A 57 -15.20 -1.29 20.70
C TYR A 57 -16.14 -1.41 19.49
N LEU A 58 -16.72 -2.60 19.26
CA LEU A 58 -17.67 -2.80 18.17
C LEU A 58 -18.93 -1.94 18.36
N ASN A 59 -19.35 -1.26 17.29
CA ASN A 59 -20.62 -0.55 17.25
C ASN A 59 -21.78 -1.54 17.03
N ASN A 60 -22.91 -1.35 17.71
CA ASN A 60 -24.07 -2.24 17.57
C ASN A 60 -24.76 -2.16 16.20
N TYR A 61 -24.51 -1.08 15.43
CA TYR A 61 -25.18 -0.82 14.16
C TYR A 61 -24.38 -1.28 12.93
N GLU A 62 -23.06 -1.43 13.06
CA GLU A 62 -22.20 -1.81 11.94
C GLU A 62 -21.67 -3.23 12.15
N PRO A 63 -22.09 -4.21 11.32
CA PRO A 63 -21.57 -5.55 11.42
C PRO A 63 -20.09 -5.58 11.01
N PRO A 64 -19.28 -6.49 11.58
CA PRO A 64 -17.91 -6.67 11.15
C PRO A 64 -17.85 -7.12 9.69
N ARG A 65 -16.76 -6.76 9.01
CA ARG A 65 -16.48 -7.29 7.66
C ARG A 65 -15.95 -8.72 7.78
N LYS A 66 -15.91 -9.48 6.70
CA LYS A 66 -15.43 -10.87 6.73
C LYS A 66 -14.36 -11.04 5.67
N ALA A 67 -13.33 -11.80 5.98
CA ALA A 67 -12.27 -12.15 5.05
C ALA A 67 -11.84 -13.60 5.22
N TRP A 68 -11.33 -14.20 4.16
CA TRP A 68 -10.81 -15.56 4.19
C TRP A 68 -9.41 -15.60 4.79
N VAL A 69 -9.12 -16.65 5.54
CA VAL A 69 -7.77 -17.01 5.98
C VAL A 69 -7.25 -18.08 5.04
N GLU A 70 -6.15 -17.77 4.39
CA GLU A 70 -5.49 -18.60 3.39
C GLU A 70 -4.22 -19.24 3.97
N ASN A 71 -3.73 -20.28 3.30
CA ASN A 71 -2.45 -20.92 3.59
C ASN A 71 -1.32 -20.34 2.73
N LEU A 72 -0.05 -20.44 3.14
CA LEU A 72 1.11 -20.18 2.27
C LEU A 72 1.95 -21.44 1.98
N ASN A 73 1.58 -22.59 2.56
CA ASN A 73 2.34 -23.83 2.44
C ASN A 73 2.24 -24.52 1.08
N THR A 74 1.16 -24.29 0.33
CA THR A 74 0.95 -24.86 -1.01
C THR A 74 0.66 -23.77 -2.03
N PRO A 75 1.03 -23.94 -3.31
CA PRO A 75 0.68 -23.00 -4.37
C PRO A 75 -0.84 -22.82 -4.49
N GLU A 76 -1.55 -23.95 -4.52
CA GLU A 76 -3.01 -24.03 -4.52
C GLU A 76 -3.62 -23.29 -3.31
N GLU A 77 -4.64 -22.47 -3.58
CA GLU A 77 -5.40 -21.72 -2.59
C GLU A 77 -6.26 -22.67 -1.73
N LYS A 78 -5.97 -22.72 -0.43
CA LYS A 78 -6.82 -23.41 0.56
C LYS A 78 -7.37 -22.42 1.57
N LYS A 79 -8.69 -22.36 1.65
CA LYS A 79 -9.42 -21.53 2.63
C LYS A 79 -9.48 -22.27 3.95
N LEU A 80 -8.63 -21.87 4.89
CA LEU A 80 -8.51 -22.48 6.22
C LEU A 80 -9.67 -22.07 7.13
N GLY A 81 -10.14 -20.83 7.00
CA GLY A 81 -11.23 -20.31 7.81
C GLY A 81 -11.68 -18.93 7.37
N LEU A 82 -12.65 -18.40 8.08
CA LEU A 82 -13.23 -17.09 7.87
C LEU A 82 -13.07 -16.26 9.14
N ILE A 83 -12.54 -15.05 8.99
CA ILE A 83 -12.27 -14.13 10.09
C ILE A 83 -13.11 -12.86 9.95
N ASP A 84 -13.70 -12.42 11.05
CA ASP A 84 -14.41 -11.15 11.14
C ASP A 84 -13.40 -10.00 11.22
N LEU A 85 -13.55 -8.87 10.54
CA LEU A 85 -12.69 -7.68 10.53
C LEU A 85 -13.39 -6.47 11.17
N HIS A 86 -12.67 -5.63 11.90
CA HIS A 86 -13.29 -4.48 12.56
C HIS A 86 -13.77 -3.42 11.53
N PRO A 87 -15.05 -2.97 11.59
CA PRO A 87 -15.61 -2.05 10.60
C PRO A 87 -14.92 -0.67 10.61
N ASP A 88 -14.54 -0.14 11.78
CA ASP A 88 -13.81 1.14 11.85
C ASP A 88 -12.37 1.12 11.27
N VAL A 89 -11.85 -0.05 10.90
CA VAL A 89 -10.51 -0.19 10.31
C VAL A 89 -10.59 -0.56 8.84
N PHE A 90 -11.40 -1.57 8.51
CA PHE A 90 -11.51 -2.15 7.17
C PHE A 90 -12.81 -1.81 6.44
N GLY A 91 -13.73 -1.11 7.09
CA GLY A 91 -15.04 -0.70 6.55
C GLY A 91 -15.25 0.82 6.51
N VAL A 92 -14.19 1.61 6.66
CA VAL A 92 -14.28 3.08 6.62
C VAL A 92 -14.52 3.55 5.19
N MET A 93 -15.33 4.61 5.03
CA MET A 93 -15.54 5.24 3.73
C MET A 93 -14.20 5.69 3.12
N PRO A 94 -13.82 5.19 1.92
CA PRO A 94 -12.51 5.44 1.35
C PRO A 94 -12.37 6.89 0.89
N ARG A 95 -11.46 7.64 1.52
CA ARG A 95 -11.20 9.06 1.25
C ARG A 95 -9.90 9.27 0.48
N ILE A 96 -10.00 9.41 -0.84
CA ILE A 96 -8.86 9.57 -1.76
C ILE A 96 -8.05 10.83 -1.46
N ASP A 97 -8.71 11.91 -1.03
CA ASP A 97 -8.08 13.18 -0.64
C ASP A 97 -7.10 12.98 0.54
N VAL A 98 -7.54 12.28 1.58
CA VAL A 98 -6.72 12.02 2.77
C VAL A 98 -5.57 11.05 2.45
N ILE A 99 -5.81 10.06 1.59
CA ILE A 99 -4.77 9.15 1.10
C ILE A 99 -3.68 9.94 0.35
N GLN A 100 -4.07 10.85 -0.55
CA GLN A 100 -3.15 11.69 -1.31
C GLN A 100 -2.35 12.65 -0.42
N GLU A 101 -2.99 13.26 0.58
CA GLU A 101 -2.31 14.09 1.58
C GLU A 101 -1.24 13.28 2.35
N ASN A 102 -1.54 12.03 2.72
CA ASN A 102 -0.60 11.15 3.41
C ASN A 102 0.61 10.79 2.55
N ILE A 103 0.40 10.42 1.29
CA ILE A 103 1.50 10.13 0.35
C ILE A 103 2.40 11.36 0.19
N ARG A 104 1.78 12.53 -0.04
CA ARG A 104 2.53 13.78 -0.20
C ARG A 104 3.32 14.10 1.05
N TRP A 105 2.73 13.92 2.23
CA TRP A 105 3.44 14.09 3.50
C TRP A 105 4.62 13.13 3.61
N GLN A 106 4.43 11.83 3.39
CA GLN A 106 5.47 10.80 3.42
C GLN A 106 6.63 11.06 2.44
N LYS A 107 6.35 11.67 1.29
CA LYS A 107 7.38 12.07 0.33
C LYS A 107 8.15 13.31 0.79
N MET A 108 7.45 14.32 1.30
CA MET A 108 8.03 15.64 1.57
C MET A 108 8.72 15.75 2.94
N TYR A 109 8.24 15.05 3.98
CA TYR A 109 8.79 15.20 5.33
C TYR A 109 10.28 14.81 5.42
N LYS A 110 10.72 13.86 4.58
CA LYS A 110 12.11 13.40 4.48
C LYS A 110 12.92 14.12 3.38
N HIS A 111 12.29 14.98 2.60
CA HIS A 111 12.92 15.60 1.43
C HIS A 111 13.72 16.84 1.82
N VAL A 112 15.00 16.84 1.44
CA VAL A 112 15.93 17.97 1.61
C VAL A 112 16.55 18.28 0.25
N SER A 113 16.41 19.53 -0.20
CA SER A 113 17.03 19.99 -1.44
C SER A 113 18.39 20.62 -1.15
N TYR A 114 19.43 20.07 -1.76
CA TYR A 114 20.79 20.58 -1.70
C TYR A 114 21.17 21.50 -2.85
N ALA A 115 20.25 21.75 -3.79
CA ALA A 115 20.49 22.63 -4.92
C ALA A 115 20.84 24.05 -4.44
N HIS A 116 22.00 24.54 -4.85
CA HIS A 116 22.54 25.82 -4.42
C HIS A 116 23.08 26.59 -5.61
N THR A 117 22.60 27.82 -5.79
CA THR A 117 23.18 28.77 -6.74
C THR A 117 23.94 29.86 -6.02
N LYS A 118 25.10 30.23 -6.58
CA LYS A 118 25.90 31.35 -6.08
C LYS A 118 25.23 32.68 -6.41
N VAL A 119 24.94 33.46 -5.39
CA VAL A 119 24.51 34.85 -5.53
C VAL A 119 25.70 35.70 -5.98
N ARG A 120 25.47 36.90 -6.54
CA ARG A 120 26.55 37.82 -6.99
C ARG A 120 27.66 38.06 -5.95
N ALA A 121 27.35 37.95 -4.66
CA ALA A 121 28.28 38.12 -3.54
C ALA A 121 29.14 36.88 -3.26
N GLU A 122 28.67 35.70 -3.64
CA GLU A 122 29.35 34.41 -3.43
C GLU A 122 30.22 34.02 -4.64
N VAL A 123 30.01 34.66 -5.81
CA VAL A 123 30.85 34.45 -6.99
C VAL A 123 32.18 35.20 -6.83
N GLN A 124 33.30 34.48 -6.98
CA GLN A 124 34.65 34.99 -6.72
C GLN A 124 34.98 36.27 -7.50
N GLY A 125 35.50 37.31 -6.83
CA GLY A 125 35.96 38.56 -7.46
C GLY A 125 34.86 39.61 -7.66
N GLY A 126 35.05 40.55 -8.58
CA GLY A 126 34.06 41.59 -8.88
C GLY A 126 33.94 42.74 -7.87
N GLY A 127 34.94 42.93 -7.01
CA GLY A 127 35.02 44.07 -6.08
C GLY A 127 35.43 45.39 -6.73
N ARG A 128 36.08 45.36 -7.91
CA ARG A 128 36.44 46.57 -8.68
C ARG A 128 35.36 46.94 -9.69
N LYS A 129 35.05 48.23 -9.78
CA LYS A 129 34.15 48.77 -10.81
C LYS A 129 34.77 48.59 -12.21
N PRO A 130 34.03 48.03 -13.20
CA PRO A 130 34.60 47.72 -14.52
C PRO A 130 35.12 48.96 -15.27
N TRP A 131 34.39 50.08 -15.19
CA TRP A 131 34.78 51.36 -15.80
C TRP A 131 34.13 52.56 -15.07
N PRO A 132 34.64 53.80 -15.26
CA PRO A 132 34.04 55.01 -14.69
C PRO A 132 32.58 55.21 -15.10
N GLN A 133 31.80 55.89 -14.25
CA GLN A 133 30.35 56.07 -14.43
C GLN A 133 29.97 56.84 -15.70
N LYS A 134 30.86 57.69 -16.21
CA LYS A 134 30.66 58.60 -17.36
C LYS A 134 31.89 58.55 -18.26
N LYS A 135 31.79 59.18 -19.46
CA LYS A 135 32.87 59.36 -20.45
C LYS A 135 33.25 58.13 -21.29
N THR A 136 32.71 56.94 -21.02
CA THR A 136 33.05 55.71 -21.77
C THR A 136 32.08 55.35 -22.90
N GLY A 137 30.92 56.00 -22.99
CA GLY A 137 29.88 55.68 -23.99
C GLY A 137 29.19 54.31 -23.80
N ARG A 138 29.53 53.56 -22.74
CA ARG A 138 28.97 52.22 -22.43
C ARG A 138 27.88 52.30 -21.37
N ALA A 139 27.07 51.25 -21.26
CA ALA A 139 26.12 51.07 -20.16
C ALA A 139 26.82 51.13 -18.78
N ARG A 140 26.09 51.60 -17.76
CA ARG A 140 26.63 51.78 -16.41
C ARG A 140 26.58 50.46 -15.64
N HIS A 141 27.73 50.00 -15.15
CA HIS A 141 27.81 48.79 -14.33
C HIS A 141 28.64 49.00 -13.06
N GLY A 142 28.19 48.39 -11.96
CA GLY A 142 28.87 48.44 -10.67
C GLY A 142 29.87 47.30 -10.46
N SER A 143 29.58 46.11 -10.97
CA SER A 143 30.41 44.91 -10.82
C SER A 143 30.24 43.98 -12.03
N ILE A 144 31.31 43.26 -12.38
CA ILE A 144 31.28 42.19 -13.39
C ILE A 144 30.50 40.95 -12.93
N ARG A 145 30.21 40.81 -11.62
CA ARG A 145 29.44 39.66 -11.07
C ARG A 145 27.94 39.90 -11.04
N SER A 146 27.49 41.02 -11.60
CA SER A 146 26.06 41.26 -11.78
C SER A 146 25.44 40.15 -12.65
N PRO A 147 24.22 39.70 -12.35
CA PRO A 147 23.48 38.70 -13.12
C PRO A 147 23.31 39.04 -14.60
N LEU A 148 23.42 40.32 -14.97
CA LEU A 148 23.37 40.80 -16.36
C LEU A 148 24.61 40.39 -17.16
N PHE A 149 25.73 40.09 -16.49
CA PHE A 149 26.97 39.65 -17.12
C PHE A 149 27.03 38.12 -17.21
N ARG A 150 27.68 37.62 -18.27
CA ARG A 150 28.05 36.22 -18.39
C ARG A 150 28.98 35.82 -17.24
N GLY A 151 28.64 34.74 -16.54
CA GLY A 151 29.40 34.30 -15.35
C GLY A 151 29.18 35.17 -14.10
N GLY A 152 28.14 36.01 -14.11
CA GLY A 152 27.60 36.67 -12.93
C GLY A 152 26.81 35.72 -12.03
N GLY A 153 26.43 36.19 -10.84
CA GLY A 153 25.61 35.40 -9.92
C GLY A 153 24.14 35.33 -10.34
N ILE A 154 23.44 34.31 -9.86
CA ILE A 154 22.00 34.10 -10.12
C ILE A 154 21.18 34.92 -9.11
N ILE A 155 20.12 35.61 -9.57
CA ILE A 155 19.24 36.44 -8.70
C ILE A 155 18.28 35.57 -7.90
N HIS A 156 17.46 34.79 -8.59
CA HIS A 156 16.43 33.95 -8.01
C HIS A 156 16.73 32.49 -8.38
N GLY A 157 17.68 31.92 -7.66
CA GLY A 157 18.01 30.51 -7.76
C GLY A 157 17.79 29.80 -6.43
N PRO A 158 17.83 28.46 -6.43
CA PRO A 158 17.66 27.68 -5.22
C PRO A 158 18.73 28.02 -4.19
N ARG A 159 18.29 28.20 -2.94
CA ARG A 159 19.15 28.34 -1.77
C ARG A 159 19.14 27.04 -0.99
N SER A 160 20.32 26.60 -0.57
CA SER A 160 20.53 25.33 0.13
C SER A 160 21.05 25.60 1.55
N PRO A 161 20.70 24.75 2.53
CA PRO A 161 19.75 23.64 2.43
C PRO A 161 18.29 24.11 2.58
N THR A 162 17.39 23.62 1.71
CA THR A 162 15.94 23.85 1.84
C THR A 162 15.24 22.57 2.28
N THR A 163 14.61 22.62 3.46
CA THR A 163 13.84 21.51 4.02
C THR A 163 12.36 21.68 3.70
N TYR A 164 11.68 20.57 3.38
CA TYR A 164 10.24 20.54 3.10
C TYR A 164 9.45 19.87 4.24
N PHE A 165 10.02 19.89 5.44
CA PHE A 165 9.46 19.21 6.60
C PHE A 165 8.16 19.87 7.07
N TYR A 166 7.12 19.07 7.20
CA TYR A 166 5.92 19.40 7.96
C TYR A 166 5.34 18.13 8.56
N MET A 167 4.62 18.26 9.67
CA MET A 167 3.92 17.14 10.31
C MET A 167 2.44 17.17 9.98
N LEU A 168 1.94 16.09 9.38
CA LEU A 168 0.51 15.91 9.17
C LEU A 168 -0.18 15.60 10.50
N PRO A 169 -1.36 16.22 10.79
CA PRO A 169 -2.11 15.94 11.99
C PRO A 169 -2.34 14.43 12.18
N PHE A 170 -2.24 13.99 13.43
CA PHE A 170 -2.26 12.58 13.77
C PHE A 170 -3.52 11.84 13.25
N TYR A 171 -4.71 12.45 13.41
CA TYR A 171 -5.96 11.86 12.96
C TYR A 171 -6.02 11.68 11.43
N LYS A 172 -5.44 12.60 10.65
CA LYS A 172 -5.34 12.47 9.19
C LYS A 172 -4.42 11.30 8.78
N ARG A 173 -3.37 11.04 9.56
CA ARG A 173 -2.47 9.91 9.32
C ARG A 173 -3.17 8.57 9.54
N VAL A 174 -3.90 8.45 10.65
CA VAL A 174 -4.70 7.24 10.95
C VAL A 174 -5.84 7.07 9.94
N LEU A 175 -6.53 8.15 9.59
CA LEU A 175 -7.60 8.10 8.60
C LEU A 175 -7.09 7.67 7.22
N GLY A 176 -5.89 8.12 6.81
CA GLY A 176 -5.28 7.66 5.57
C GLY A 176 -4.94 6.17 5.58
N LEU A 177 -4.45 5.66 6.71
CA LEU A 177 -4.11 4.24 6.87
C LEU A 177 -5.38 3.37 6.81
N THR A 178 -6.38 3.68 7.63
CA THR A 178 -7.69 2.97 7.65
C THR A 178 -8.42 3.06 6.32
N SER A 179 -8.43 4.24 5.68
CA SER A 179 -9.01 4.38 4.33
C SER A 179 -8.29 3.50 3.31
N THR A 180 -6.96 3.40 3.38
CA THR A 180 -6.19 2.56 2.43
C THR A 180 -6.44 1.07 2.67
N LEU A 181 -6.49 0.62 3.93
CA LEU A 181 -6.86 -0.76 4.27
C LEU A 181 -8.28 -1.11 3.81
N SER A 182 -9.22 -0.18 4.00
CA SER A 182 -10.60 -0.35 3.54
C SER A 182 -10.69 -0.42 2.01
N VAL A 183 -9.88 0.38 1.29
CA VAL A 183 -9.77 0.30 -0.17
C VAL A 183 -9.23 -1.07 -0.60
N LYS A 184 -8.12 -1.54 0.00
CA LYS A 184 -7.54 -2.85 -0.34
C LYS A 184 -8.51 -3.99 -0.08
N HIS A 185 -9.24 -3.94 1.02
CA HIS A 185 -10.29 -4.93 1.30
C HIS A 185 -11.45 -4.86 0.30
N ALA A 186 -11.92 -3.65 -0.05
CA ALA A 186 -13.03 -3.47 -0.98
C ALA A 186 -12.68 -3.82 -2.45
N GLN A 187 -11.39 -3.83 -2.79
CA GLN A 187 -10.87 -4.20 -4.12
C GLN A 187 -10.50 -5.69 -4.22
N ASP A 188 -10.71 -6.47 -3.16
CA ASP A 188 -10.27 -7.87 -3.05
C ASP A 188 -8.74 -8.06 -3.15
N ASP A 189 -7.96 -6.99 -2.91
CA ASP A 189 -6.50 -6.98 -2.93
C ASP A 189 -5.87 -7.33 -1.55
N LEU A 190 -6.70 -7.48 -0.52
CA LEU A 190 -6.29 -7.79 0.85
C LEU A 190 -6.47 -9.29 1.11
N HIS A 191 -5.37 -9.99 1.33
CA HIS A 191 -5.35 -11.39 1.71
C HIS A 191 -4.87 -11.57 3.15
N ILE A 192 -5.51 -12.47 3.89
CA ILE A 192 -5.12 -12.80 5.26
C ILE A 192 -4.61 -14.22 5.24
N VAL A 193 -3.46 -14.43 5.86
CA VAL A 193 -2.79 -15.72 5.92
C VAL A 193 -2.59 -16.10 7.38
N ASP A 194 -2.62 -17.40 7.67
CA ASP A 194 -2.29 -17.92 9.00
C ASP A 194 -0.85 -17.56 9.42
N SER A 195 0.14 -18.04 8.67
CA SER A 195 1.57 -17.78 8.91
C SER A 195 2.36 -17.53 7.62
N LEU A 196 3.51 -16.86 7.72
CA LEU A 196 4.46 -16.67 6.59
C LEU A 196 5.44 -17.84 6.40
N GLU A 197 5.13 -19.02 6.96
CA GLU A 197 5.96 -20.19 6.78
C GLU A 197 5.76 -20.77 5.38
N ILE A 198 6.87 -21.06 4.72
CA ILE A 198 6.92 -21.59 3.35
C ILE A 198 7.75 -22.88 3.39
N PRO A 199 7.36 -23.95 2.65
CA PRO A 199 8.08 -25.22 2.68
C PRO A 199 9.50 -25.15 2.14
N THR A 200 9.77 -24.24 1.21
CA THR A 200 11.02 -24.18 0.43
C THR A 200 11.60 -22.75 0.44
N GLU A 201 12.92 -22.64 0.30
CA GLU A 201 13.64 -21.35 0.22
C GLU A 201 13.65 -20.77 -1.22
N ASP A 202 13.09 -21.50 -2.19
CA ASP A 202 13.18 -21.19 -3.61
C ASP A 202 12.25 -20.03 -4.00
N PRO A 203 12.73 -18.99 -4.70
CA PRO A 203 11.92 -17.85 -5.13
C PRO A 203 10.83 -18.23 -6.14
N GLN A 204 11.09 -19.25 -6.97
CA GLN A 204 10.13 -19.74 -7.97
C GLN A 204 8.82 -20.20 -7.32
N PHE A 205 8.89 -20.81 -6.13
CA PHE A 205 7.70 -21.23 -5.40
C PHE A 205 6.76 -20.05 -5.10
N LEU A 206 7.30 -18.88 -4.73
CA LEU A 206 6.51 -17.67 -4.48
C LEU A 206 5.92 -17.08 -5.77
N GLU A 207 6.68 -17.08 -6.85
CA GLU A 207 6.20 -16.61 -8.17
C GLU A 207 5.05 -17.50 -8.67
N ASP A 208 5.20 -18.82 -8.57
CA ASP A 208 4.17 -19.79 -8.93
C ASP A 208 2.92 -19.60 -8.07
N LEU A 209 3.07 -19.45 -6.75
CA LEU A 209 1.96 -19.22 -5.82
C LEU A 209 1.18 -17.94 -6.18
N ILE A 210 1.89 -16.85 -6.46
CA ILE A 210 1.27 -15.56 -6.82
C ILE A 210 0.56 -15.64 -8.17
N GLN A 211 1.15 -16.36 -9.13
CA GLN A 211 0.55 -16.57 -10.45
C GLN A 211 -0.70 -17.44 -10.36
N GLU A 212 -0.69 -18.54 -9.61
CA GLU A 212 -1.85 -19.41 -9.45
C GLU A 212 -3.02 -18.72 -8.75
N ARG A 213 -2.74 -17.90 -7.73
CA ARG A 213 -3.76 -17.17 -6.96
C ARG A 213 -4.17 -15.84 -7.57
N ASN A 214 -3.52 -15.42 -8.64
CA ASN A 214 -3.75 -14.14 -9.32
C ASN A 214 -3.59 -12.92 -8.40
N TRP A 215 -2.60 -12.91 -7.51
CA TRP A 215 -2.31 -11.79 -6.59
C TRP A 215 -1.66 -10.56 -7.27
N GLY A 216 -1.72 -10.47 -8.60
CA GLY A 216 -1.16 -9.37 -9.36
C GLY A 216 0.37 -9.40 -9.47
N LEU A 217 0.94 -8.25 -9.87
CA LEU A 217 2.36 -8.11 -10.21
C LEU A 217 3.25 -7.83 -9.00
N SER A 218 2.69 -7.35 -7.90
CA SER A 218 3.48 -6.93 -6.74
C SER A 218 2.74 -7.16 -5.43
N VAL A 219 3.45 -7.71 -4.46
CA VAL A 219 2.87 -8.22 -3.21
C VAL A 219 3.63 -7.67 -2.02
N LEU A 220 2.89 -7.17 -1.03
CA LEU A 220 3.45 -6.74 0.24
C LEU A 220 3.03 -7.70 1.36
N PHE A 221 3.99 -8.40 1.94
CA PHE A 221 3.81 -9.29 3.09
C PHE A 221 4.09 -8.54 4.39
N ILE A 222 3.18 -8.68 5.36
CA ILE A 222 3.29 -8.01 6.66
C ILE A 222 3.17 -9.02 7.80
N ASP A 223 4.12 -8.96 8.73
CA ASP A 223 4.15 -9.78 9.93
C ASP A 223 4.40 -8.97 11.21
N ASP A 224 4.02 -9.50 12.36
CA ASP A 224 4.25 -8.86 13.67
C ASP A 224 5.69 -9.05 14.16
N ALA A 225 6.32 -10.18 13.82
CA ALA A 225 7.67 -10.51 14.29
C ALA A 225 8.76 -9.67 13.60
N ASP A 226 9.76 -9.24 14.38
CA ASP A 226 10.98 -8.62 13.86
C ASP A 226 11.84 -9.60 13.06
N ILE A 227 11.86 -10.86 13.50
CA ILE A 227 12.59 -11.96 12.87
C ILE A 227 11.56 -12.80 12.12
N MET A 228 11.52 -12.61 10.80
CA MET A 228 10.66 -13.38 9.90
C MET A 228 11.25 -14.77 9.63
N PRO A 229 10.42 -15.76 9.21
CA PRO A 229 10.92 -17.08 8.87
C PRO A 229 11.98 -17.03 7.77
N LYS A 230 13.00 -17.89 7.89
CA LYS A 230 14.16 -17.89 6.99
C LYS A 230 13.75 -18.07 5.53
N ASN A 231 12.86 -19.01 5.26
CA ASN A 231 12.50 -19.42 3.90
C ASN A 231 11.89 -18.27 3.09
N ILE A 232 10.90 -17.57 3.66
CA ILE A 232 10.30 -16.40 2.97
C ILE A 232 11.28 -15.24 2.84
N THR A 233 12.15 -15.05 3.82
CA THR A 233 13.15 -13.97 3.79
C THR A 233 14.15 -14.19 2.66
N VAL A 234 14.67 -15.41 2.50
CA VAL A 234 15.59 -15.76 1.41
C VAL A 234 14.87 -15.67 0.06
N ALA A 235 13.67 -16.23 -0.04
CA ALA A 235 12.91 -16.22 -1.30
C ALA A 235 12.56 -14.79 -1.77
N THR A 236 12.13 -13.92 -0.85
CA THR A 236 11.76 -12.53 -1.19
C THR A 236 12.95 -11.61 -1.45
N ASP A 237 14.13 -11.85 -0.87
CA ASP A 237 15.33 -11.04 -1.12
C ASP A 237 15.76 -11.11 -2.60
N HIS A 238 15.54 -12.26 -3.25
CA HIS A 238 15.79 -12.43 -4.68
C HIS A 238 14.79 -11.68 -5.57
N ILE A 239 13.57 -11.40 -5.09
CA ILE A 239 12.45 -10.90 -5.90
C ILE A 239 12.14 -9.44 -5.58
N LYS A 240 12.33 -8.54 -6.56
CA LYS A 240 12.19 -7.09 -6.34
C LYS A 240 10.75 -6.56 -6.20
N HIS A 241 9.77 -7.27 -6.75
CA HIS A 241 8.37 -6.84 -6.75
C HIS A 241 7.57 -7.39 -5.55
N MET A 242 8.21 -8.24 -4.74
CA MET A 242 7.71 -8.72 -3.47
C MET A 242 8.47 -8.00 -2.35
N SER A 243 7.80 -7.70 -1.25
CA SER A 243 8.45 -7.03 -0.12
C SER A 243 7.90 -7.52 1.20
N LEU A 244 8.80 -7.83 2.13
CA LEU A 244 8.49 -8.14 3.52
C LEU A 244 8.59 -6.88 4.37
N MET A 245 7.63 -6.65 5.26
CA MET A 245 7.65 -5.53 6.20
C MET A 245 7.07 -5.93 7.56
N PRO A 246 7.64 -5.47 8.69
CA PRO A 246 7.01 -5.65 9.98
C PRO A 246 5.82 -4.69 10.16
N VAL A 247 4.88 -5.01 11.05
CA VAL A 247 3.65 -4.22 11.32
C VAL A 247 3.94 -2.74 11.61
N TYR A 248 4.98 -2.42 12.39
CA TYR A 248 5.30 -1.03 12.73
C TYR A 248 5.82 -0.21 11.55
N GLY A 249 6.28 -0.87 10.48
CA GLY A 249 6.71 -0.23 9.22
C GLY A 249 5.55 0.09 8.28
N LEU A 250 4.33 -0.37 8.57
CA LEU A 250 3.17 -0.23 7.70
C LEU A 250 2.87 1.24 7.39
N ASN A 251 2.77 1.55 6.09
CA ASN A 251 2.60 2.92 5.63
C ASN A 251 1.76 2.99 4.35
N VAL A 252 1.04 4.09 4.15
CA VAL A 252 0.16 4.33 3.00
C VAL A 252 0.88 4.20 1.65
N HIS A 253 2.09 4.75 1.51
CA HIS A 253 2.86 4.67 0.27
C HIS A 253 3.21 3.23 -0.14
N SER A 254 3.68 2.39 0.78
CA SER A 254 4.00 0.99 0.52
C SER A 254 2.75 0.20 0.17
N MET A 255 1.62 0.42 0.86
CA MET A 255 0.36 -0.26 0.55
C MET A 255 -0.15 0.06 -0.86
N LEU A 256 0.05 1.29 -1.34
CA LEU A 256 -0.36 1.70 -2.69
C LEU A 256 0.67 1.40 -3.78
N LYS A 257 1.94 1.22 -3.41
CA LYS A 257 2.98 0.79 -4.35
C LYS A 257 2.75 -0.64 -4.81
N HIS A 258 2.22 -1.49 -3.93
CA HIS A 258 1.96 -2.91 -4.22
C HIS A 258 0.49 -3.12 -4.58
N GLU A 259 0.22 -4.08 -5.46
CA GLU A 259 -1.12 -4.42 -5.90
C GLU A 259 -1.84 -5.21 -4.81
N THR A 260 -1.21 -6.22 -4.24
CA THR A 260 -1.79 -7.00 -3.15
C THR A 260 -1.08 -6.77 -1.82
N LEU A 261 -1.87 -6.89 -0.75
CA LEU A 261 -1.43 -6.76 0.63
C LEU A 261 -1.78 -8.03 1.37
N VAL A 262 -0.77 -8.70 1.91
CA VAL A 262 -0.89 -9.97 2.64
C VAL A 262 -0.57 -9.72 4.11
N LEU A 263 -1.53 -10.00 5.00
CA LEU A 263 -1.37 -9.88 6.46
C LEU A 263 -1.34 -11.26 7.10
N THR A 264 -0.44 -11.49 8.06
CA THR A 264 -0.60 -12.61 9.00
C THR A 264 -1.76 -12.34 9.97
N LEU A 265 -2.33 -13.41 10.55
CA LEU A 265 -3.32 -13.27 11.61
C LEU A 265 -2.78 -12.45 12.79
N SER A 266 -1.55 -12.71 13.21
CA SER A 266 -0.86 -11.96 14.26
C SER A 266 -0.72 -10.47 13.91
N ALA A 267 -0.32 -10.17 12.68
CA ALA A 267 -0.19 -8.80 12.21
C ALA A 267 -1.54 -8.06 12.19
N LEU A 268 -2.58 -8.73 11.71
CA LEU A 268 -3.95 -8.20 11.65
C LEU A 268 -4.44 -7.79 13.05
N GLU A 269 -4.33 -8.67 14.03
CA GLU A 269 -4.73 -8.38 15.41
C GLU A 269 -3.97 -7.18 15.98
N LYS A 270 -2.66 -7.09 15.70
CA LYS A 270 -1.84 -5.98 16.17
C LYS A 270 -2.23 -4.65 15.54
N ILE A 271 -2.50 -4.64 14.24
CA ILE A 271 -2.93 -3.45 13.51
C ILE A 271 -4.25 -2.92 14.09
N GLU A 272 -5.24 -3.80 14.26
CA GLU A 272 -6.53 -3.43 14.83
C GLU A 272 -6.40 -2.93 16.27
N GLU A 273 -5.65 -3.63 17.12
CA GLU A 273 -5.40 -3.20 18.51
C GLU A 273 -4.85 -1.78 18.57
N ARG A 274 -3.83 -1.48 17.76
CA ARG A 274 -3.15 -0.18 17.76
C ARG A 274 -4.02 0.95 17.23
N ILE A 275 -4.76 0.71 16.15
CA ILE A 275 -5.63 1.71 15.54
C ILE A 275 -6.82 2.00 16.47
N LEU A 276 -7.49 0.96 16.97
CA LEU A 276 -8.65 1.11 17.85
C LEU A 276 -8.27 1.80 19.17
N PHE A 277 -7.15 1.40 19.78
CA PHE A 277 -6.64 2.08 20.98
C PHE A 277 -6.52 3.59 20.78
N GLN A 278 -6.12 3.99 19.58
CA GLN A 278 -5.85 5.38 19.28
C GLN A 278 -7.10 6.16 18.82
N LEU A 279 -8.09 5.50 18.22
CA LEU A 279 -9.40 6.08 17.93
C LEU A 279 -10.19 6.34 19.22
N HIS A 280 -10.14 5.40 20.18
CA HIS A 280 -10.89 5.49 21.44
C HIS A 280 -10.10 6.08 22.61
N ARG A 281 -8.96 6.71 22.33
CA ARG A 281 -8.10 7.31 23.36
C ARG A 281 -8.76 8.51 24.03
N SER A 282 -8.94 8.48 25.36
CA SER A 282 -9.53 9.58 26.14
C SER A 282 -8.55 10.72 26.43
N ASP A 283 -7.28 10.39 26.63
CA ASP A 283 -6.17 11.28 27.02
C ASP A 283 -5.54 12.06 25.83
N TYR A 284 -6.18 12.06 24.66
CA TYR A 284 -5.71 12.79 23.46
C TYR A 284 -5.49 14.29 23.71
N LYS A 285 -6.41 14.95 24.44
CA LYS A 285 -6.29 16.37 24.76
C LYS A 285 -5.08 16.68 25.65
N GLN A 286 -4.78 15.81 26.61
CA GLN A 286 -3.62 15.98 27.50
C GLN A 286 -2.31 15.81 26.72
N LYS A 287 -2.23 14.80 25.84
CA LYS A 287 -1.03 14.54 25.03
C LYS A 287 -0.72 15.61 23.99
N ASN A 288 -1.75 16.25 23.43
CA ASN A 288 -1.56 17.36 22.49
C ASN A 288 -1.51 18.73 23.17
N GLY A 289 -1.68 18.78 24.49
CA GLY A 289 -1.44 19.99 25.25
C GLY A 289 0.00 20.45 25.08
N LYS A 290 0.23 21.76 25.23
CA LYS A 290 1.60 22.27 25.35
C LYS A 290 2.25 21.57 26.55
N PHE A 291 3.42 20.98 26.35
CA PHE A 291 4.21 20.43 27.44
C PHE A 291 4.53 21.56 28.43
N LEU A 292 3.94 21.52 29.61
CA LEU A 292 4.27 22.43 30.70
C LEU A 292 5.37 21.77 31.52
N LEU A 293 6.54 22.41 31.60
CA LEU A 293 7.56 22.02 32.57
C LEU A 293 6.96 22.22 33.96
N ASN A 294 6.88 21.15 34.77
CA ASN A 294 6.58 21.27 36.18
C ASN A 294 7.73 22.03 36.83
N GLN A 295 7.54 23.33 37.06
CA GLN A 295 8.38 24.12 37.94
C GLN A 295 7.90 23.82 39.37
N GLN A 296 8.46 22.78 39.97
CA GLN A 296 8.42 22.55 41.41
C GLN A 296 9.78 22.92 42.01
#